data_AF-A0A8T5B5K6-F1
#
_entry.id   AF-A0A8T5B5K6-F1
#
_cell.length_a   1.000
_cell.length_b   1.000
_cell.length_c   1.000
_cell.angle_alpha   90.00
_cell.angle_beta   90.00
_cell.angle_gamma   90.00
#
_symmetry.space_group_name_H-M   'P 1'
#
loop_
_entity.id
_entity.type
_entity.pdbx_description
1 polymer ?
#
loop_
_entity_poly.entity_id
_entity_poly.type
_entity_poly.pdbx_seq_one_letter_code
_entity_poly.pdbx_strand_id
1 'polypeptide(L)'
;MHSYQGYKQGIGDIKLNIFDDRIEIYHEKGYIKKSKKILKVIYFSEIDKIETNNNELIIYFTNNEIYNIIFQQRESLNNIYEVLIDIFSKVNDNANQKICGTMLADITKKSIYLIDLLFDVILNLNGKIVWKNLEKNLKDIKEVYQGIKSTYNKFVDLDFKEMERNIVDRNPEKIPMNVFNFIKMILSFYRSLDKIDDKDLIILKSKFLDFLMIVESAVLLNDIILGIIIGDGHVNEEIEVFINLTNSLSKKINITIERIYIINLFEELKFKAKDYQIINKIRDFLKDLAMRYLSEEGSRVSLL
;
A
#
# COMPACT_ATOMS: atom_id res chain seq x y z
N MET A 1 2.46 -21.97 -22.14
CA MET A 1 1.28 -22.53 -22.83
C MET A 1 1.32 -24.05 -22.75
N HIS A 2 0.36 -24.65 -22.05
CA HIS A 2 0.20 -26.10 -21.97
C HIS A 2 -1.09 -26.53 -22.67
N SER A 3 -1.08 -27.68 -23.36
CA SER A 3 -2.25 -28.18 -24.11
C SER A 3 -2.64 -29.57 -23.62
N TYR A 4 -3.91 -29.75 -23.28
CA TYR A 4 -4.46 -30.98 -22.71
C TYR A 4 -5.72 -31.43 -23.46
N GLN A 5 -6.04 -32.72 -23.36
CA GLN A 5 -7.26 -33.29 -23.94
C GLN A 5 -8.22 -33.71 -22.83
N GLY A 6 -9.49 -33.39 -23.02
CA GLY A 6 -10.57 -33.78 -22.12
C GLY A 6 -11.85 -34.04 -22.89
N TYR A 7 -12.91 -34.34 -22.16
CA TYR A 7 -14.24 -34.63 -22.69
C TYR A 7 -15.27 -33.76 -21.98
N LYS A 8 -16.20 -33.20 -22.74
CA LYS A 8 -17.35 -32.46 -22.21
C LYS A 8 -18.64 -33.13 -22.65
N GLN A 9 -19.45 -33.55 -21.67
CA GLN A 9 -20.75 -34.14 -21.93
C GLN A 9 -21.63 -33.20 -22.78
N GLY A 10 -22.26 -33.75 -23.82
CA GLY A 10 -23.05 -32.98 -24.79
C GLY A 10 -22.25 -32.29 -25.91
N ILE A 11 -20.91 -32.30 -25.85
CA ILE A 11 -20.04 -31.72 -26.88
C ILE A 11 -19.12 -32.78 -27.51
N GLY A 12 -18.52 -33.64 -26.69
CA GLY A 12 -17.51 -34.62 -27.13
C GLY A 12 -16.10 -34.23 -26.68
N ASP A 13 -15.10 -34.67 -27.46
CA ASP A 13 -13.70 -34.39 -27.18
C ASP A 13 -13.38 -32.89 -27.31
N ILE A 14 -12.66 -32.37 -26.33
CA ILE A 14 -12.24 -30.98 -26.23
C ILE A 14 -10.74 -30.89 -25.97
N LYS A 15 -10.15 -29.77 -26.39
CA LYS A 15 -8.79 -29.38 -26.06
C LYS A 15 -8.81 -28.16 -25.15
N LEU A 16 -7.94 -28.18 -24.16
CA LEU A 16 -7.71 -27.08 -23.24
C LEU A 16 -6.33 -26.51 -23.50
N ASN A 17 -6.25 -25.22 -23.81
CA ASN A 17 -5.00 -24.49 -23.80
C ASN A 17 -4.96 -23.62 -22.54
N ILE A 18 -3.95 -23.83 -21.71
CA ILE A 18 -3.71 -23.04 -20.51
C ILE A 18 -2.67 -21.98 -20.83
N PHE A 19 -3.08 -20.74 -20.61
CA PHE A 19 -2.25 -19.54 -20.60
C PHE A 19 -2.09 -19.05 -19.17
N ASP A 20 -1.26 -18.03 -18.97
CA ASP A 20 -0.95 -17.51 -17.64
C ASP A 20 -2.16 -16.79 -17.01
N ASP A 21 -3.10 -16.31 -17.82
CA ASP A 21 -4.27 -15.52 -17.42
C ASP A 21 -5.62 -16.21 -17.67
N ARG A 22 -5.65 -17.24 -18.53
CA ARG A 22 -6.89 -17.88 -18.97
C ARG A 22 -6.75 -19.33 -19.43
N ILE A 23 -7.88 -20.01 -19.48
CA ILE A 23 -8.06 -21.33 -20.07
C ILE A 23 -8.93 -21.17 -21.33
N GLU A 24 -8.40 -21.53 -22.48
CA GLU A 24 -9.16 -21.59 -23.73
C GLU A 24 -9.60 -23.03 -24.01
N ILE A 25 -10.91 -23.25 -24.06
CA ILE A 25 -11.50 -24.55 -24.35
C ILE A 25 -12.05 -24.52 -25.77
N TYR A 26 -11.64 -25.47 -26.60
CA TYR A 26 -12.09 -25.55 -27.98
C TYR A 26 -12.29 -27.00 -28.40
N HIS A 27 -13.01 -27.20 -29.49
CA HIS A 27 -13.08 -28.49 -30.18
C HIS A 27 -12.68 -28.34 -31.65
N GLU A 28 -12.16 -29.43 -32.21
CA GLU A 28 -11.80 -29.52 -33.63
C GLU A 28 -12.93 -30.27 -34.36
N LYS A 29 -13.49 -29.65 -35.41
CA LYS A 29 -14.51 -30.28 -36.27
C LYS A 29 -14.04 -30.36 -37.72
N GLY A 30 -14.26 -31.50 -38.35
CA GLY A 30 -14.04 -31.73 -39.79
C GLY A 30 -13.05 -32.86 -40.09
N TYR A 31 -13.37 -33.70 -41.08
CA TYR A 31 -12.56 -34.86 -41.50
C TYR A 31 -11.40 -34.50 -42.44
N ILE A 32 -11.59 -33.51 -43.33
CA ILE A 32 -10.60 -33.12 -44.37
C ILE A 32 -9.96 -31.76 -44.05
N LYS A 33 -10.75 -30.77 -43.60
CA LYS A 33 -10.25 -29.51 -43.04
C LYS A 33 -10.71 -29.40 -41.59
N LYS A 34 -9.77 -29.51 -40.65
CA LYS A 34 -10.07 -29.31 -39.22
C LYS A 34 -10.30 -27.82 -38.97
N SER A 35 -11.50 -27.47 -38.56
CA SER A 35 -11.86 -26.13 -38.08
C SER A 35 -11.78 -26.09 -36.56
N LYS A 36 -11.06 -25.12 -36.01
CA LYS A 36 -10.98 -24.86 -34.56
C LYS A 36 -12.14 -23.96 -34.16
N LYS A 37 -13.02 -24.42 -33.27
CA LYS A 37 -14.09 -23.60 -32.69
C LYS A 37 -13.89 -23.46 -31.19
N ILE A 38 -13.73 -22.22 -30.72
CA ILE A 38 -13.64 -21.90 -29.29
C ILE A 38 -15.03 -22.08 -28.68
N LEU A 39 -15.09 -22.84 -27.58
CA LEU A 39 -16.31 -23.18 -26.85
C LEU A 39 -16.50 -22.27 -25.64
N LYS A 40 -15.44 -22.06 -24.85
CA LYS A 40 -15.43 -21.18 -23.69
C LYS A 40 -14.01 -20.66 -23.48
N VAL A 41 -13.92 -19.41 -23.04
CA VAL A 41 -12.69 -18.83 -22.47
C VAL A 41 -13.01 -18.60 -20.99
N ILE A 42 -12.13 -19.05 -20.10
CA ILE A 42 -12.28 -18.94 -18.65
C ILE A 42 -11.10 -18.14 -18.14
N TYR A 43 -11.34 -16.99 -17.53
CA TYR A 43 -10.28 -16.20 -16.89
C TYR A 43 -10.06 -16.68 -15.45
N PHE A 44 -8.81 -16.78 -15.00
CA PHE A 44 -8.52 -17.21 -13.62
C PHE A 44 -9.11 -16.25 -12.57
N SER A 45 -9.29 -14.98 -12.91
CA SER A 45 -9.96 -13.97 -12.07
C SER A 45 -11.44 -14.25 -11.80
N GLU A 46 -12.08 -15.10 -12.60
CA GLU A 46 -13.50 -15.45 -12.47
C GLU A 46 -13.71 -16.74 -11.65
N ILE A 47 -12.62 -17.46 -11.36
CA ILE A 47 -12.64 -18.74 -10.67
C ILE A 47 -12.61 -18.50 -9.15
N ASP A 48 -13.54 -19.12 -8.43
CA ASP A 48 -13.56 -19.15 -6.96
C ASP A 48 -12.75 -20.36 -6.44
N LYS A 49 -12.94 -21.52 -7.07
CA LYS A 49 -12.31 -22.77 -6.65
C LYS A 49 -12.11 -23.74 -7.81
N ILE A 50 -11.06 -24.54 -7.73
CA ILE A 50 -10.82 -25.68 -8.63
C ILE A 50 -10.74 -26.95 -7.78
N GLU A 51 -11.50 -27.97 -8.14
CA GLU A 51 -11.50 -29.27 -7.47
C GLU A 51 -11.34 -30.40 -8.49
N THR A 52 -10.97 -31.58 -7.97
CA THR A 52 -11.03 -32.82 -8.73
C THR A 52 -11.93 -33.82 -8.03
N ASN A 53 -12.74 -34.54 -8.80
CA ASN A 53 -13.53 -35.65 -8.30
C ASN A 53 -13.42 -36.82 -9.27
N ASN A 54 -12.81 -37.93 -8.83
CA ASN A 54 -12.48 -39.08 -9.68
C ASN A 54 -11.67 -38.69 -10.93
N ASN A 55 -12.33 -38.64 -12.08
CA ASN A 55 -11.77 -38.29 -13.39
C ASN A 55 -12.29 -36.94 -13.90
N GLU A 56 -12.92 -36.15 -13.04
CA GLU A 56 -13.49 -34.86 -13.39
C GLU A 56 -12.70 -33.71 -12.76
N LEU A 57 -12.40 -32.70 -13.58
CA LEU A 57 -11.99 -31.37 -13.15
C LEU A 57 -13.23 -30.50 -13.01
N ILE A 58 -13.44 -29.90 -11.85
CA ILE A 58 -14.59 -29.06 -11.52
C ILE A 58 -14.08 -27.65 -11.24
N ILE A 59 -14.54 -26.68 -12.02
CA ILE A 59 -14.20 -25.26 -11.86
C ILE A 59 -15.44 -24.52 -11.36
N TYR A 60 -15.35 -23.92 -10.18
CA TYR A 60 -16.37 -23.09 -9.57
C TYR A 60 -16.07 -21.62 -9.87
N PHE A 61 -17.09 -20.88 -10.29
CA PHE A 61 -16.98 -19.46 -10.60
C PHE A 61 -17.53 -18.62 -9.46
N THR A 62 -17.05 -17.38 -9.35
CA THR A 62 -17.53 -16.40 -8.35
C THR A 62 -19.01 -16.05 -8.49
N ASN A 63 -19.61 -16.26 -9.66
CA ASN A 63 -21.05 -16.10 -9.91
C ASN A 63 -21.89 -17.37 -9.61
N ASN A 64 -21.31 -18.34 -8.90
CA ASN A 64 -21.89 -19.65 -8.58
C ASN A 64 -22.12 -20.58 -9.79
N GLU A 65 -21.59 -20.28 -10.97
CA GLU A 65 -21.56 -21.24 -12.07
C GLU A 65 -20.54 -22.36 -11.80
N ILE A 66 -20.78 -23.53 -12.40
CA ILE A 66 -19.90 -24.70 -12.28
C ILE A 66 -19.60 -25.23 -13.69
N TYR A 67 -18.33 -25.50 -13.96
CA TYR A 67 -17.88 -26.07 -15.23
C TYR A 67 -17.05 -27.33 -15.03
N ASN A 68 -17.62 -28.46 -15.48
CA ASN A 68 -16.99 -29.78 -15.34
C ASN A 68 -16.34 -30.25 -16.64
N ILE A 69 -15.18 -30.89 -16.53
CA ILE A 69 -14.42 -31.48 -17.65
C ILE A 69 -13.97 -32.89 -17.24
N ILE A 70 -14.24 -33.89 -18.07
CA ILE A 70 -13.95 -35.29 -17.79
C ILE A 70 -12.66 -35.69 -18.51
N PHE A 71 -11.75 -36.39 -17.82
CA PHE A 71 -10.51 -36.90 -18.38
C PHE A 71 -10.56 -38.43 -18.45
N GLN A 72 -10.12 -39.00 -19.56
CA GLN A 72 -10.07 -40.46 -19.71
C GLN A 72 -8.98 -41.10 -18.84
N GLN A 73 -7.87 -40.38 -18.65
CA GLN A 73 -6.73 -40.81 -17.84
C GLN A 73 -6.56 -39.91 -16.62
N ARG A 74 -6.54 -40.51 -15.44
CA ARG A 74 -6.37 -39.79 -14.17
C ARG A 74 -5.03 -39.05 -14.07
N GLU A 75 -3.98 -39.59 -14.69
CA GLU A 75 -2.68 -38.93 -14.78
C GLU A 75 -2.75 -37.61 -15.54
N SER A 76 -3.51 -37.56 -16.64
CA SER A 76 -3.75 -36.33 -17.40
C SER A 76 -4.53 -35.28 -16.57
N LEU A 77 -5.49 -35.72 -15.76
CA LEU A 77 -6.22 -34.86 -14.81
C LEU A 77 -5.29 -34.28 -13.74
N ASN A 78 -4.43 -35.12 -13.15
CA ASN A 78 -3.51 -34.66 -12.10
C ASN A 78 -2.53 -33.62 -12.68
N ASN A 79 -1.95 -33.88 -13.84
CA ASN A 79 -1.01 -32.97 -14.49
C ASN A 79 -1.64 -31.61 -14.81
N ILE A 80 -2.88 -31.57 -15.30
CA ILE A 80 -3.56 -30.30 -15.57
C ILE A 80 -3.97 -29.60 -14.27
N TYR A 81 -4.44 -30.35 -13.26
CA TYR A 81 -4.84 -29.79 -11.97
C TYR A 81 -3.67 -29.11 -11.27
N GLU A 82 -2.48 -29.71 -11.26
CA GLU A 82 -1.28 -29.09 -10.69
C GLU A 82 -0.92 -27.77 -11.37
N VAL A 83 -0.95 -27.73 -12.71
CA VAL A 83 -0.68 -26.50 -13.49
C VAL A 83 -1.74 -25.43 -13.19
N LEU A 84 -3.01 -25.81 -13.11
CA LEU A 84 -4.10 -24.88 -12.81
C LEU A 84 -4.01 -24.32 -11.40
N ILE A 85 -3.68 -25.14 -10.40
CA ILE A 85 -3.53 -24.69 -9.01
C ILE A 85 -2.31 -23.78 -8.86
N ASP A 86 -1.20 -24.06 -9.54
CA ASP A 86 -0.01 -23.20 -9.53
C ASP A 86 -0.28 -21.82 -10.18
N ILE A 87 -1.01 -21.78 -11.29
CA ILE A 87 -1.39 -20.51 -11.92
C ILE A 87 -2.44 -19.77 -11.07
N PHE A 88 -3.44 -20.48 -10.57
CA PHE A 88 -4.51 -19.90 -9.75
C PHE A 88 -3.97 -19.32 -8.44
N SER A 89 -3.03 -20.01 -7.78
CA SER A 89 -2.38 -19.50 -6.56
C SER A 89 -1.59 -18.22 -6.85
N LYS A 90 -0.81 -18.19 -7.93
CA LYS A 90 -0.06 -16.99 -8.37
C LYS A 90 -0.97 -15.80 -8.67
N VAL A 91 -2.10 -16.04 -9.36
CA VAL A 91 -3.07 -14.99 -9.69
C VAL A 91 -3.74 -14.44 -8.43
N ASN A 92 -4.15 -15.31 -7.51
CA ASN A 92 -4.75 -14.88 -6.24
C ASN A 92 -3.77 -14.18 -5.33
N ASP A 93 -2.52 -14.66 -5.24
CA ASP A 93 -1.47 -14.00 -4.49
C ASP A 93 -1.25 -12.60 -5.05
N ASN A 94 -1.12 -12.43 -6.37
CA ASN A 94 -0.99 -11.13 -7.04
C ASN A 94 -2.17 -10.18 -6.75
N ALA A 95 -3.40 -10.68 -6.81
CA ALA A 95 -4.59 -9.90 -6.47
C ALA A 95 -4.59 -9.45 -5.00
N ASN A 96 -4.22 -10.34 -4.08
CA ASN A 96 -4.11 -10.04 -2.65
C ASN A 96 -2.97 -9.05 -2.37
N GLN A 97 -1.80 -9.17 -3.03
CA GLN A 97 -0.72 -8.17 -2.89
C GLN A 97 -1.19 -6.79 -3.32
N LYS A 98 -2.01 -6.72 -4.38
CA LYS A 98 -2.54 -5.45 -4.88
C LYS A 98 -3.50 -4.83 -3.87
N ILE A 99 -4.48 -5.59 -3.36
CA ILE A 99 -5.44 -5.10 -2.36
C ILE A 99 -4.70 -4.65 -1.10
N CYS A 100 -3.87 -5.52 -0.52
CA CYS A 100 -3.11 -5.19 0.68
C CYS A 100 -2.15 -4.02 0.44
N GLY A 101 -1.53 -3.95 -0.75
CA GLY A 101 -0.65 -2.85 -1.14
C GLY A 101 -1.38 -1.51 -1.19
N THR A 102 -2.58 -1.48 -1.78
CA THR A 102 -3.43 -0.27 -1.79
C THR A 102 -3.88 0.13 -0.38
N MET A 103 -4.20 -0.84 0.47
CA MET A 103 -4.56 -0.60 1.87
C MET A 103 -3.39 0.02 2.65
N LEU A 104 -2.20 -0.58 2.58
CA LEU A 104 -1.03 -0.09 3.30
C LEU A 104 -0.54 1.27 2.77
N ALA A 105 -0.68 1.50 1.46
CA ALA A 105 -0.45 2.80 0.84
C ALA A 105 -1.41 3.88 1.36
N ASP A 106 -2.71 3.59 1.47
CA ASP A 106 -3.70 4.51 2.03
C ASP A 106 -3.40 4.85 3.49
N ILE A 107 -3.09 3.85 4.31
CA ILE A 107 -2.68 4.03 5.71
C ILE A 107 -1.42 4.90 5.81
N THR A 108 -0.44 4.66 4.94
CA THR A 108 0.82 5.43 4.92
C THR A 108 0.58 6.88 4.53
N LYS A 109 -0.20 7.12 3.49
CA LYS A 109 -0.60 8.47 3.07
C LYS A 109 -1.29 9.23 4.21
N LYS A 110 -2.27 8.60 4.86
CA LYS A 110 -2.97 9.20 6.01
C LYS A 110 -2.05 9.40 7.21
N SER A 111 -1.09 8.51 7.43
CA SER A 111 -0.09 8.63 8.51
C SER A 111 0.82 9.85 8.31
N ILE A 112 1.27 10.12 7.07
CA ILE A 112 2.05 11.33 6.75
C ILE A 112 1.24 12.58 7.11
N TYR A 113 -0.04 12.62 6.70
CA TYR A 113 -0.91 13.76 7.00
C TYR A 113 -1.20 13.92 8.50
N LEU A 114 -1.38 12.80 9.21
CA LEU A 114 -1.54 12.79 10.66
C LEU A 114 -0.29 13.35 11.37
N ILE A 115 0.91 13.00 10.90
CA ILE A 115 2.19 13.52 11.43
C ILE A 115 2.29 15.02 11.19
N ASP A 116 1.96 15.52 9.99
CA ASP A 116 1.96 16.96 9.72
C ASP A 116 1.04 17.72 10.69
N LEU A 117 -0.20 17.24 10.90
CA LEU A 117 -1.14 17.85 11.83
C LEU A 117 -0.65 17.83 13.28
N LEU A 118 -0.01 16.73 13.69
CA LEU A 118 0.62 16.59 15.00
C LEU A 118 1.73 17.64 15.20
N PHE A 119 2.58 17.86 14.20
CA PHE A 119 3.57 18.94 14.25
C PHE A 119 2.96 20.33 14.15
N ASP A 120 1.85 20.52 13.41
CA ASP A 120 1.14 21.80 13.38
C ASP A 120 0.60 22.19 14.75
N VAL A 121 0.22 21.23 15.58
CA VAL A 121 -0.10 21.50 17.01
C VAL A 121 1.12 22.10 17.70
N ILE A 122 2.30 21.50 17.57
CA ILE A 122 3.54 22.01 18.19
C ILE A 122 3.87 23.42 17.66
N LEU A 123 3.78 23.63 16.35
CA LEU A 123 4.04 24.93 15.73
C LEU A 123 3.08 26.02 16.24
N ASN A 124 1.81 25.70 16.48
CA ASN A 124 0.83 26.62 17.04
C ASN A 124 1.08 26.95 18.53
N LEU A 125 1.91 26.18 19.24
CA LEU A 125 2.36 26.50 20.59
C LEU A 125 3.53 27.51 20.58
N ASN A 126 4.23 27.67 19.45
CA ASN A 126 5.38 28.57 19.38
C ASN A 126 4.98 30.05 19.20
N GLY A 127 5.03 30.80 20.30
CA GLY A 127 4.74 32.24 20.34
C GLY A 127 3.35 32.51 20.89
N LYS A 128 2.58 33.38 20.22
CA LYS A 128 1.21 33.70 20.67
C LYS A 128 0.27 32.54 20.33
N ILE A 129 -0.15 31.80 21.35
CA ILE A 129 -1.02 30.63 21.20
C ILE A 129 -2.44 31.04 20.83
N VAL A 130 -2.95 30.48 19.73
CA VAL A 130 -4.34 30.62 19.29
C VAL A 130 -5.07 29.30 19.60
N TRP A 131 -5.70 29.22 20.78
CA TRP A 131 -6.34 27.99 21.28
C TRP A 131 -7.35 27.37 20.31
N LYS A 132 -8.14 28.19 19.60
CA LYS A 132 -9.08 27.73 18.57
C LYS A 132 -8.41 26.94 17.44
N ASN A 133 -7.16 27.26 17.10
CA ASN A 133 -6.40 26.50 16.10
C ASN A 133 -6.01 25.13 16.64
N LEU A 134 -5.63 25.03 17.91
CA LEU A 134 -5.30 23.76 18.55
C LEU A 134 -6.52 22.84 18.64
N GLU A 135 -7.69 23.38 19.01
CA GLU A 135 -8.96 22.66 19.01
C GLU A 135 -9.32 22.13 17.61
N LYS A 136 -9.16 22.97 16.58
CA LYS A 136 -9.37 22.56 15.19
C LYS A 136 -8.40 21.45 14.79
N ASN A 137 -7.11 21.62 15.03
CA ASN A 137 -6.10 20.61 14.70
C ASN A 137 -6.37 19.28 15.41
N LEU A 138 -6.77 19.30 16.69
CA LEU A 138 -7.14 18.08 17.41
C LEU A 138 -8.34 17.37 16.77
N LYS A 139 -9.33 18.12 16.29
CA LYS A 139 -10.47 17.56 15.56
C LYS A 139 -10.01 16.90 14.26
N ASP A 140 -9.22 17.62 13.46
CA ASP A 140 -8.72 17.13 12.17
C ASP A 140 -7.83 15.87 12.39
N ILE A 141 -7.01 15.85 13.44
CA ILE A 141 -6.21 14.68 13.88
C ILE A 141 -7.11 13.47 14.17
N LYS A 142 -8.17 13.66 14.96
CA LYS A 142 -9.12 12.58 15.31
C LYS A 142 -9.82 12.04 14.08
N GLU A 143 -10.23 12.89 13.14
CA GLU A 143 -10.88 12.49 11.88
C GLU A 143 -9.95 11.66 11.00
N VAL A 144 -8.70 12.12 10.80
CA VAL A 144 -7.69 11.38 10.02
C VAL A 144 -7.39 10.04 10.67
N TYR A 145 -7.22 10.01 11.99
CA TYR A 145 -6.97 8.80 12.75
C TYR A 145 -8.12 7.78 12.62
N GLN A 146 -9.37 8.23 12.73
CA GLN A 146 -10.53 7.38 12.48
C GLN A 146 -10.53 6.81 11.06
N GLY A 147 -10.16 7.64 10.07
CA GLY A 147 -10.00 7.19 8.69
C GLY A 147 -8.89 6.16 8.49
N ILE A 148 -7.85 6.14 9.34
CA ILE A 148 -6.84 5.07 9.35
C ILE A 148 -7.43 3.79 9.98
N LYS A 149 -8.06 3.91 11.15
CA LYS A 149 -8.65 2.76 11.86
C LYS A 149 -9.77 2.09 11.08
N SER A 150 -10.52 2.83 10.27
CA SER A 150 -11.53 2.25 9.37
C SER A 150 -10.90 1.46 8.22
N THR A 151 -9.74 1.90 7.71
CA THR A 151 -8.99 1.16 6.68
C THR A 151 -8.31 -0.07 7.28
N TYR A 152 -7.72 0.05 8.48
CA TYR A 152 -7.03 -1.04 9.16
C TYR A 152 -7.19 -0.94 10.67
N ASN A 153 -8.10 -1.76 11.20
CA ASN A 153 -8.50 -1.73 12.61
C ASN A 153 -7.37 -2.12 13.58
N LYS A 154 -6.36 -2.87 13.12
CA LYS A 154 -5.17 -3.24 13.90
C LYS A 154 -4.10 -2.15 13.95
N PHE A 155 -4.33 -0.98 13.36
CA PHE A 155 -3.46 0.18 13.55
C PHE A 155 -3.40 0.60 15.03
N VAL A 156 -2.31 1.26 15.42
CA VAL A 156 -2.02 1.65 16.80
C VAL A 156 -3.16 2.44 17.44
N ASP A 157 -3.42 2.19 18.73
CA ASP A 157 -4.48 2.86 19.48
C ASP A 157 -3.99 4.18 20.08
N LEU A 158 -4.49 5.31 19.59
CA LEU A 158 -4.07 6.64 20.04
C LEU A 158 -5.14 7.21 20.99
N ASP A 159 -4.83 7.31 22.28
CA ASP A 159 -5.75 7.91 23.27
C ASP A 159 -5.57 9.44 23.35
N PHE A 160 -6.50 10.16 22.72
CA PHE A 160 -6.49 11.63 22.69
C PHE A 160 -6.99 12.31 23.97
N LYS A 161 -7.49 11.58 24.98
CA LYS A 161 -8.13 12.17 26.17
C LYS A 161 -7.22 13.14 26.91
N GLU A 162 -5.94 12.78 27.06
CA GLU A 162 -4.99 13.62 27.79
C GLU A 162 -4.67 14.91 27.04
N MET A 163 -4.42 14.81 25.74
CA MET A 163 -4.18 15.97 24.87
C MET A 163 -5.39 16.90 24.84
N GLU A 164 -6.60 16.35 24.77
CA GLU A 164 -7.85 17.11 24.79
C GLU A 164 -8.01 17.88 26.10
N ARG A 165 -7.77 17.24 27.25
CA ARG A 165 -7.76 17.94 28.54
C ARG A 165 -6.72 19.05 28.57
N ASN A 166 -5.49 18.78 28.14
CA ASN A 166 -4.42 19.77 28.14
C ASN A 166 -4.73 20.98 27.24
N ILE A 167 -5.46 20.79 26.13
CA ILE A 167 -5.93 21.91 25.28
C ILE A 167 -7.04 22.71 25.98
N VAL A 168 -8.04 22.03 26.55
CA VAL A 168 -9.17 22.67 27.27
C VAL A 168 -8.68 23.45 28.49
N ASP A 169 -7.80 22.84 29.28
CA ASP A 169 -7.22 23.41 30.50
C ASP A 169 -6.11 24.43 30.19
N ARG A 170 -5.81 24.66 28.91
CA ARG A 170 -4.80 25.60 28.42
C ARG A 170 -3.42 25.35 29.02
N ASN A 171 -2.98 24.10 28.99
CA ASN A 171 -1.68 23.67 29.51
C ASN A 171 -0.68 23.40 28.36
N PRO A 172 -0.02 24.44 27.81
CA PRO A 172 0.80 24.31 26.62
C PRO A 172 2.07 23.47 26.84
N GLU A 173 2.54 23.35 28.08
CA GLU A 173 3.78 22.62 28.41
C GLU A 173 3.61 21.11 28.26
N LYS A 174 2.39 20.59 28.44
CA LYS A 174 2.10 19.15 28.37
C LYS A 174 1.76 18.66 26.97
N ILE A 175 1.22 19.53 26.11
CA ILE A 175 0.76 19.17 24.76
C ILE A 175 1.88 18.56 23.89
N PRO A 176 3.12 19.11 23.85
CA PRO A 176 4.19 18.52 23.06
C PRO A 176 4.48 17.06 23.44
N MET A 177 4.46 16.73 24.74
CA MET A 177 4.66 15.36 25.20
C MET A 177 3.58 14.41 24.66
N ASN A 178 2.32 14.84 24.64
CA ASN A 178 1.25 14.03 24.04
C ASN A 178 1.49 13.82 22.54
N VAL A 179 1.88 14.86 21.81
CA VAL A 179 2.18 14.79 20.38
C VAL A 179 3.33 13.83 20.09
N PHE A 180 4.46 13.96 20.78
CA PHE A 180 5.63 13.09 20.58
C PHE A 180 5.32 11.63 20.93
N ASN A 181 4.50 11.38 21.95
CA ASN A 181 4.04 10.03 22.27
C ASN A 181 3.25 9.43 21.10
N PHE A 182 2.33 10.17 20.48
CA PHE A 182 1.59 9.70 19.31
C PHE A 182 2.51 9.42 18.11
N ILE A 183 3.45 10.32 17.82
CA ILE A 183 4.44 10.11 16.74
C ILE A 183 5.26 8.84 16.99
N LYS A 184 5.73 8.64 18.23
CA LYS A 184 6.48 7.43 18.62
C LYS A 184 5.66 6.16 18.45
N MET A 185 4.37 6.20 18.79
CA MET A 185 3.44 5.09 18.62
C MET A 185 3.21 4.75 17.15
N ILE A 186 3.04 5.77 16.29
CA ILE A 186 2.94 5.59 14.83
C ILE A 186 4.22 4.97 14.27
N LEU A 187 5.40 5.50 14.62
CA LEU A 187 6.69 4.93 14.18
C LEU A 187 6.88 3.50 14.67
N SER A 188 6.50 3.21 15.92
CA SER A 188 6.59 1.85 16.47
C SER A 188 5.72 0.86 15.69
N PHE A 189 4.54 1.28 15.22
CA PHE A 189 3.70 0.46 14.35
C PHE A 189 4.46 0.08 13.06
N TYR A 190 5.00 1.06 12.33
CA TYR A 190 5.76 0.80 11.09
C TYR A 190 7.00 -0.06 11.32
N ARG A 191 7.74 0.17 12.40
CA ARG A 191 8.91 -0.63 12.81
C ARG A 191 8.57 -2.05 13.23
N SER A 192 7.31 -2.34 13.52
CA SER A 192 6.83 -3.65 13.92
C SER A 192 6.16 -4.42 12.78
N LEU A 193 5.93 -3.81 11.61
CA LEU A 193 5.23 -4.44 10.49
C LEU A 193 5.82 -5.79 10.10
N ASP A 194 7.15 -5.92 10.13
CA ASP A 194 7.88 -7.16 9.81
C ASP A 194 7.64 -8.32 10.79
N LYS A 195 7.12 -8.01 11.98
CA LYS A 195 6.79 -8.93 13.07
C LYS A 195 5.29 -9.19 13.19
N ILE A 196 4.46 -8.48 12.42
CA ILE A 196 3.01 -8.69 12.46
C ILE A 196 2.69 -10.02 11.75
N ASP A 197 2.14 -10.97 12.51
CA ASP A 197 1.59 -12.22 11.98
C ASP A 197 0.16 -11.99 11.45
N ASP A 198 0.07 -11.15 10.43
CA ASP A 198 -1.18 -10.84 9.74
C ASP A 198 -1.07 -11.36 8.31
N LYS A 199 -1.87 -12.37 7.98
CA LYS A 199 -1.84 -13.04 6.66
C LYS A 199 -1.99 -12.04 5.52
N ASP A 200 -2.75 -10.96 5.76
CA ASP A 200 -2.99 -9.90 4.78
C ASP A 200 -1.72 -9.07 4.52
N LEU A 201 -0.87 -8.89 5.53
CA LEU A 201 0.36 -8.08 5.43
C LEU A 201 1.61 -8.89 5.11
N ILE A 202 1.66 -10.19 5.46
CA ILE A 202 2.83 -11.06 5.21
C ILE A 202 3.29 -11.00 3.75
N ILE A 203 2.34 -10.86 2.83
CA ILE A 203 2.60 -10.81 1.39
C ILE A 203 3.37 -9.54 0.98
N LEU A 204 3.34 -8.49 1.79
CA LEU A 204 4.02 -7.21 1.56
C LEU A 204 5.35 -7.07 2.32
N LYS A 205 5.86 -8.15 2.95
CA LYS A 205 7.01 -8.08 3.85
C LYS A 205 8.26 -7.44 3.21
N SER A 206 8.47 -7.65 1.92
CA SER A 206 9.58 -7.05 1.16
C SER A 206 9.50 -5.52 1.04
N LYS A 207 8.32 -4.93 1.27
CA LYS A 207 8.04 -3.49 1.08
C LYS A 207 7.94 -2.72 2.39
N PHE A 208 7.88 -3.38 3.55
CA PHE A 208 7.69 -2.70 4.84
C PHE A 208 8.76 -1.67 5.16
N LEU A 209 10.02 -1.94 4.78
CA LEU A 209 11.12 -1.00 4.95
C LEU A 209 10.82 0.33 4.24
N ASP A 210 10.13 0.28 3.09
CA ASP A 210 9.90 1.45 2.26
C ASP A 210 8.79 2.32 2.82
N PHE A 211 7.71 1.70 3.31
CA PHE A 211 6.68 2.40 4.06
C PHE A 211 7.24 3.04 5.34
N LEU A 212 8.10 2.32 6.07
CA LEU A 212 8.81 2.86 7.23
C LEU A 212 9.67 4.07 6.83
N MET A 213 10.48 3.96 5.78
CA MET A 213 11.32 5.05 5.29
C MET A 213 10.51 6.30 4.92
N ILE A 214 9.34 6.13 4.29
CA ILE A 214 8.44 7.24 3.95
C ILE A 214 7.95 7.95 5.23
N VAL A 215 7.50 7.19 6.21
CA VAL A 215 6.98 7.74 7.48
C VAL A 215 8.10 8.38 8.31
N GLU A 216 9.27 7.76 8.37
CA GLU A 216 10.45 8.34 9.03
C GLU A 216 10.90 9.64 8.34
N SER A 217 10.85 9.68 7.01
CA SER A 217 11.12 10.92 6.26
C SER A 217 10.13 12.03 6.62
N ALA A 218 8.85 11.71 6.84
CA ALA A 218 7.83 12.69 7.23
C ALA A 218 8.05 13.21 8.65
N VAL A 219 8.43 12.35 9.60
CA VAL A 219 8.79 12.77 10.95
C VAL A 219 10.03 13.67 10.91
N LEU A 220 11.10 13.23 10.26
CA LEU A 220 12.36 13.96 10.17
C LEU A 220 12.19 15.33 9.49
N LEU A 221 11.40 15.39 8.42
CA LEU A 221 11.10 16.65 7.73
C LEU A 221 10.46 17.68 8.67
N ASN A 222 9.47 17.23 9.44
CA ASN A 222 8.77 18.10 10.37
C ASN A 222 9.64 18.49 11.58
N ASP A 223 10.53 17.60 12.01
CA ASP A 223 11.52 17.87 13.06
C ASP A 223 12.51 18.95 12.60
N ILE A 224 13.04 18.84 11.38
CA ILE A 224 13.89 19.87 10.75
C ILE A 224 13.16 21.21 10.68
N ILE A 225 11.90 21.23 10.24
CA ILE A 225 11.09 22.46 10.16
C ILE A 225 10.94 23.09 11.54
N LEU A 226 10.61 22.29 12.56
CA LEU A 226 10.51 22.74 13.93
C LEU A 226 11.85 23.28 14.44
N GLY A 227 12.94 22.55 14.22
CA GLY A 227 14.31 22.92 14.57
C GLY A 227 14.73 24.26 13.96
N ILE A 228 14.49 24.49 12.67
CA ILE A 228 14.74 25.78 12.00
C ILE A 228 13.96 26.91 12.68
N ILE A 229 12.70 26.66 13.02
CA ILE A 229 11.81 27.68 13.60
C ILE A 229 12.21 28.05 15.04
N ILE A 230 12.75 27.09 15.82
CA ILE A 230 13.19 27.32 17.21
C ILE A 230 14.69 27.63 17.33
N GLY A 231 15.45 27.52 16.24
CA GLY A 231 16.89 27.80 16.20
C GLY A 231 17.76 26.65 16.74
N ASP A 232 17.40 25.41 16.46
CA ASP A 232 18.20 24.22 16.82
C ASP A 232 19.50 24.16 15.99
N GLY A 233 20.62 23.90 16.67
CA GLY A 233 21.96 23.80 16.08
C GLY A 233 22.21 22.51 15.30
N HIS A 234 21.40 21.45 15.48
CA HIS A 234 21.59 20.15 14.84
C HIS A 234 20.88 19.98 13.49
N VAL A 235 20.07 20.96 13.09
CA VAL A 235 19.26 20.97 11.87
C VAL A 235 20.04 20.58 10.61
N ASN A 236 21.29 21.03 10.47
CA ASN A 236 22.07 20.76 9.25
C ASN A 236 22.42 19.27 9.12
N GLU A 237 22.66 18.57 10.24
CA GLU A 237 22.95 17.13 10.25
C GLU A 237 21.67 16.35 9.87
N GLU A 238 20.52 16.78 10.38
CA GLU A 238 19.21 16.18 10.07
C GLU A 238 18.83 16.37 8.59
N ILE A 239 19.11 17.53 8.01
CA ILE A 239 18.90 17.79 6.56
C ILE A 239 19.68 16.78 5.72
N GLU A 240 20.93 16.46 6.09
CA GLU A 240 21.72 15.44 5.38
C GLU A 240 21.08 14.05 5.45
N VAL A 241 20.59 13.66 6.64
CA VAL A 241 19.88 12.39 6.82
C VAL A 241 18.60 12.36 5.96
N PHE A 242 17.85 13.46 5.92
CA PHE A 242 16.64 13.59 5.12
C PHE A 242 16.93 13.50 3.62
N ILE A 243 17.98 14.16 3.14
CA ILE A 243 18.43 14.08 1.74
C ILE A 243 18.79 12.62 1.37
N ASN A 244 19.48 11.90 2.25
CA ASN A 244 19.86 10.51 1.99
C ASN A 244 18.64 9.57 1.95
N LEU A 245 17.67 9.76 2.83
CA LEU A 245 16.40 9.01 2.82
C LEU A 245 15.60 9.26 1.54
N THR A 246 15.41 10.53 1.18
CA THR A 246 14.63 10.92 -0.01
C THR A 246 15.31 10.47 -1.31
N ASN A 247 16.65 10.57 -1.42
CA ASN A 247 17.39 10.00 -2.54
C ASN A 247 17.27 8.48 -2.64
N SER A 248 17.21 7.78 -1.50
CA SER A 248 17.04 6.33 -1.50
C SER A 248 15.65 5.93 -1.99
N LEU A 249 14.60 6.67 -1.59
CA LEU A 249 13.25 6.49 -2.10
C LEU A 249 13.16 6.84 -3.59
N SER A 250 13.77 7.94 -4.02
CA SER A 250 13.70 8.42 -5.40
C SER A 250 14.32 7.45 -6.40
N LYS A 251 15.44 6.81 -6.03
CA LYS A 251 16.09 5.76 -6.83
C LYS A 251 15.16 4.57 -7.11
N LYS A 252 14.31 4.19 -6.16
CA LYS A 252 13.38 3.04 -6.31
C LYS A 252 12.29 3.29 -7.36
N ILE A 253 11.95 4.55 -7.57
CA ILE A 253 10.99 5.00 -8.59
C ILE A 253 11.67 5.71 -9.77
N ASN A 254 12.98 5.57 -9.92
CA ASN A 254 13.75 6.16 -11.02
C ASN A 254 13.52 7.68 -11.21
N ILE A 255 13.38 8.39 -10.09
CA ILE A 255 13.30 9.86 -10.06
C ILE A 255 14.63 10.42 -9.56
N THR A 256 15.19 11.35 -10.31
CA THR A 256 16.34 12.14 -9.87
C THR A 256 15.83 13.34 -9.09
N ILE A 257 16.22 13.43 -7.82
CA ILE A 257 16.00 14.63 -7.01
C ILE A 257 17.31 15.39 -6.93
N GLU A 258 17.30 16.63 -7.38
CA GLU A 258 18.47 17.47 -7.26
C GLU A 258 18.67 17.87 -5.80
N ARG A 259 19.79 17.44 -5.22
CA ARG A 259 20.16 17.78 -3.84
C ARG A 259 20.11 19.29 -3.57
N ILE A 260 20.58 20.09 -4.53
CA ILE A 260 20.60 21.56 -4.42
C ILE A 260 19.19 22.14 -4.27
N TYR A 261 18.18 21.49 -4.87
CA TYR A 261 16.78 21.92 -4.74
C TYR A 261 16.28 21.77 -3.30
N ILE A 262 16.51 20.61 -2.66
CA ILE A 262 16.11 20.37 -1.26
C ILE A 262 16.82 21.37 -0.33
N ILE A 263 18.13 21.56 -0.51
CA ILE A 263 18.91 22.51 0.31
C ILE A 263 18.33 23.91 0.18
N ASN A 264 18.06 24.37 -1.04
CA ASN A 264 17.51 25.69 -1.28
C ASN A 264 16.13 25.89 -0.62
N LEU A 265 15.29 24.85 -0.52
CA LEU A 265 14.03 24.94 0.20
C LEU A 265 14.24 25.20 1.70
N PHE A 266 15.18 24.49 2.34
CA PHE A 266 15.48 24.69 3.76
C PHE A 266 16.18 26.01 4.03
N GLU A 267 17.07 26.46 3.13
CA GLU A 267 17.66 27.80 3.22
C GLU A 267 16.58 28.88 3.09
N GLU A 268 15.62 28.74 2.16
CA GLU A 268 14.48 29.65 2.04
C GLU A 268 13.70 29.75 3.36
N LEU A 269 13.47 28.61 4.03
CA LEU A 269 12.80 28.55 5.33
C LEU A 269 13.62 29.21 6.45
N LYS A 270 14.95 29.07 6.46
CA LYS A 270 15.84 29.74 7.43
C LYS A 270 15.73 31.26 7.33
N PHE A 271 15.65 31.82 6.11
CA PHE A 271 15.50 33.26 5.89
C PHE A 271 14.09 33.78 6.22
N LYS A 272 13.05 32.96 5.99
CA LYS A 272 11.64 33.31 6.19
C LYS A 272 10.99 32.37 7.23
N ALA A 273 11.58 32.33 8.42
CA ALA A 273 11.09 31.47 9.49
C ALA A 273 9.60 31.73 9.78
N LYS A 274 8.81 30.65 9.91
CA LYS A 274 7.35 30.65 10.10
C LYS A 274 6.51 31.06 8.88
N ASP A 275 7.09 31.16 7.69
CA ASP A 275 6.29 31.27 6.46
C ASP A 275 5.63 29.93 6.12
N TYR A 276 4.33 29.83 6.43
CA TYR A 276 3.54 28.61 6.17
C TYR A 276 3.48 28.22 4.70
N GLN A 277 3.69 29.15 3.75
CA GLN A 277 3.75 28.79 2.33
C GLN A 277 4.99 27.95 2.03
N ILE A 278 6.13 28.30 2.64
CA ILE A 278 7.39 27.56 2.48
C ILE A 278 7.34 26.22 3.21
N ILE A 279 6.79 26.21 4.43
CA ILE A 279 6.56 24.96 5.19
C ILE A 279 5.74 23.98 4.36
N ASN A 280 4.62 24.43 3.79
CA ASN A 280 3.77 23.58 2.96
C ASN A 280 4.48 23.14 1.68
N LYS A 281 5.22 24.03 1.00
CA LYS A 281 6.03 23.68 -0.18
C LYS A 281 7.03 22.55 0.11
N ILE A 282 7.68 22.58 1.28
CA ILE A 282 8.61 21.55 1.73
C ILE A 282 7.88 20.22 2.01
N ARG A 283 6.75 20.27 2.72
CA ARG A 283 5.91 19.08 2.99
C ARG A 283 5.35 18.47 1.72
N ASP A 284 4.91 19.31 0.78
CA ASP A 284 4.34 18.90 -0.50
C ASP A 284 5.38 18.18 -1.36
N PHE A 285 6.64 18.60 -1.33
CA PHE A 285 7.73 17.86 -1.97
C PHE A 285 7.81 16.39 -1.50
N LEU A 286 7.78 16.15 -0.18
CA LEU A 286 7.80 14.79 0.34
C LEU A 286 6.51 14.03 0.03
N LYS A 287 5.35 14.68 0.12
CA LYS A 287 4.07 14.07 -0.22
C LYS A 287 4.04 13.65 -1.68
N ASP A 288 4.52 14.48 -2.60
CA ASP A 288 4.59 14.15 -4.02
C ASP A 288 5.51 12.95 -4.26
N LEU A 289 6.67 12.92 -3.60
CA LEU A 289 7.58 11.78 -3.67
C LEU A 289 6.92 10.49 -3.16
N ALA A 290 6.29 10.56 -1.99
CA ALA A 290 5.59 9.44 -1.38
C ALA A 290 4.42 8.98 -2.26
N MET A 291 3.60 9.90 -2.78
CA MET A 291 2.46 9.57 -3.63
C MET A 291 2.90 8.90 -4.94
N ARG A 292 4.00 9.37 -5.54
CA ARG A 292 4.57 8.70 -6.73
C ARG A 292 5.03 7.29 -6.41
N TYR A 293 5.77 7.11 -5.31
CA TYR A 293 6.17 5.79 -4.81
C TYR A 293 4.97 4.85 -4.60
N LEU A 294 3.97 5.32 -3.87
CA LEU A 294 2.76 4.56 -3.55
C LEU A 294 1.90 4.27 -4.79
N SER A 295 1.92 5.14 -5.80
CA SER A 295 1.17 4.97 -7.05
C SER A 295 1.84 4.04 -8.05
N GLU A 296 3.19 4.07 -8.17
CA GLU A 296 3.92 3.12 -9.00
C GLU A 296 3.76 1.71 -8.47
N GLU A 297 3.71 1.52 -7.15
CA GLU A 297 3.42 0.22 -6.54
C GLU A 297 1.98 -0.26 -6.77
N GLY A 298 1.02 0.66 -6.93
CA GLY A 298 -0.35 0.34 -7.37
C GLY A 298 -0.48 0.02 -8.86
N SER A 299 0.48 0.48 -9.68
CA SER A 299 0.44 0.45 -11.16
C SER A 299 1.42 -0.53 -11.80
N ARG A 300 2.50 -0.93 -11.11
CA ARG A 300 3.54 -1.84 -11.62
C ARG A 300 3.10 -3.31 -11.73
N VAL A 301 1.85 -3.64 -11.42
CA VAL A 301 1.27 -4.99 -11.65
C VAL A 301 0.30 -5.02 -12.84
N SER A 302 0.15 -3.94 -13.61
CA SER A 302 -0.75 -3.90 -14.80
C SER A 302 -0.04 -3.91 -16.15
N LEU A 303 1.15 -4.51 -16.25
CA LEU A 303 1.80 -4.77 -17.54
C LEU A 303 2.54 -6.11 -17.51
N LEU A 304 1.77 -7.21 -17.46
CA LEU A 304 2.05 -8.48 -18.15
C LEU A 304 0.72 -9.14 -18.48
#